data_AF-A0A3D5E7W3-F1
#
_entry.id   AF-A0A3D5E7W3-F1
#
_cell.length_a   1.000
_cell.length_b   1.000
_cell.length_c   1.000
_cell.angle_alpha   90.00
_cell.angle_beta   90.00
_cell.angle_gamma   90.00
#
_symmetry.space_group_name_H-M   'P 1'
#
loop_
_entity.id
_entity.type
_entity.pdbx_description
1 polymer ?
#
loop_
_entity_poly.entity_id
_entity_poly.type
_entity_poly.pdbx_seq_one_letter_code
_entity_poly.pdbx_strand_id
1 'polypeptide(L)'
;MQSVNEITLRPNWTTAAGALEGVLAAEGLELPRHAVMGLTGHAWHLCVPSAGGITALPNGPHDLNWQAMVERYSYTGLAWERFGRQTQASDLAEIRNEAIKWASERLDAGLRLIGFDLQVHEFAIVLGYDKERKGFLVASAVSEELGDFAPWSEWPTSSIGIIELFATQGASDPDPEEAVVGALQTALIMMSGEETTNTQPRGTAAFEAWADAFEGTGEVDRVGNAYTLAVLQAARTDGAAFLGDLSAAIPAISNPLLQAQRAVLDLTQTLSPLLTLFPFPAGGHGNVSNPGMREAAANALRRAAGHERRAAEAIAEAIAKLGAG
;
A
#
# COMPACT_ATOMS: atom_id res chain seq x y z
N MET A 1 -14.09 18.97 29.14
CA MET A 1 -13.78 17.63 28.62
C MET A 1 -13.56 17.81 27.13
N GLN A 2 -12.31 18.03 26.71
CA GLN A 2 -11.98 18.04 25.27
C GLN A 2 -12.25 16.63 24.75
N SER A 3 -12.93 16.50 23.62
CA SER A 3 -13.12 15.21 22.97
C SER A 3 -11.73 14.64 22.69
N VAL A 4 -11.39 13.53 23.33
CA VAL A 4 -10.29 12.70 22.86
C VAL A 4 -10.72 12.27 21.46
N ASN A 5 -10.08 12.82 20.42
CA ASN A 5 -10.40 12.44 19.04
C ASN A 5 -10.27 10.92 18.93
N GLU A 6 -11.40 10.25 18.76
CA GLU A 6 -11.48 8.81 18.57
C GLU A 6 -10.72 8.48 17.28
N ILE A 7 -9.63 7.73 17.41
CA ILE A 7 -8.79 7.35 16.26
C ILE A 7 -9.44 6.15 15.57
N THR A 8 -9.74 6.31 14.28
CA THR A 8 -10.46 5.28 13.50
C THR A 8 -9.70 4.98 12.22
N LEU A 9 -9.74 3.71 11.78
CA LEU A 9 -9.25 3.34 10.45
C LEU A 9 -10.10 4.05 9.37
N ARG A 10 -9.46 4.73 8.42
CA ARG A 10 -10.17 5.40 7.33
C ARG A 10 -10.45 4.40 6.20
N PRO A 11 -11.63 4.43 5.55
CA PRO A 11 -11.96 3.47 4.50
C PRO A 11 -11.06 3.61 3.28
N ASN A 12 -10.08 2.72 3.10
CA ASN A 12 -9.12 2.74 2.00
C ASN A 12 -8.80 1.29 1.58
N TRP A 13 -8.68 1.05 0.27
CA TRP A 13 -8.27 -0.26 -0.27
C TRP A 13 -6.83 -0.61 0.10
N THR A 14 -5.99 0.38 0.37
CA THR A 14 -4.67 0.20 0.98
C THR A 14 -4.78 0.48 2.47
N THR A 15 -4.94 -0.57 3.28
CA THR A 15 -5.21 -0.44 4.72
C THR A 15 -4.10 0.27 5.49
N ALA A 16 -2.85 0.17 5.06
CA ALA A 16 -1.73 0.93 5.61
C ALA A 16 -1.94 2.46 5.49
N ALA A 17 -2.36 2.93 4.31
CA ALA A 17 -2.71 4.34 4.11
C ALA A 17 -3.97 4.72 4.89
N GLY A 18 -4.98 3.85 4.95
CA GLY A 18 -6.18 4.10 5.77
C GLY A 18 -5.86 4.26 7.26
N ALA A 19 -4.89 3.48 7.77
CA ALA A 19 -4.42 3.58 9.14
C ALA A 19 -3.62 4.88 9.36
N LEU A 20 -2.77 5.24 8.41
CA LEU A 20 -2.01 6.49 8.42
C LEU A 20 -2.93 7.72 8.37
N GLU A 21 -3.94 7.73 7.49
CA GLU A 21 -4.96 8.80 7.44
C GLU A 21 -5.65 8.97 8.81
N GLY A 22 -5.98 7.86 9.48
CA GLY A 22 -6.59 7.86 10.81
C GLY A 22 -5.67 8.45 11.87
N VAL A 23 -4.40 8.07 11.87
CA VAL A 23 -3.38 8.62 12.77
C VAL A 23 -3.18 10.12 12.53
N LEU A 24 -2.99 10.54 11.27
CA LEU A 24 -2.80 11.95 10.90
C LEU A 24 -3.97 12.83 11.35
N ALA A 25 -5.21 12.37 11.13
CA ALA A 25 -6.40 13.09 11.59
C ALA A 25 -6.44 13.22 13.12
N ALA A 26 -6.07 12.18 13.86
CA ALA A 26 -6.02 12.21 15.32
C ALA A 26 -4.95 13.18 15.87
N GLU A 27 -3.86 13.40 15.11
CA GLU A 27 -2.79 14.35 15.41
C GLU A 27 -3.05 15.77 14.84
N GLY A 28 -4.20 15.99 14.20
CA GLY A 28 -4.57 17.30 13.63
C GLY A 28 -3.82 17.67 12.35
N LEU A 29 -3.25 16.68 11.66
CA LEU A 29 -2.48 16.80 10.42
C LEU A 29 -3.22 16.17 9.24
N GLU A 30 -4.54 16.33 9.18
CA GLU A 30 -5.35 15.71 8.14
C GLU A 30 -4.92 16.19 6.74
N LEU A 31 -4.53 15.23 5.90
CA LEU A 31 -4.18 15.43 4.50
C LEU A 31 -5.26 14.80 3.61
N PRO A 32 -5.49 15.31 2.39
CA PRO A 32 -6.29 14.60 1.41
C PRO A 32 -5.72 13.20 1.16
N ARG A 33 -6.59 12.20 0.99
CA ARG A 33 -6.17 10.80 0.75
C ARG A 33 -5.11 10.69 -0.34
N HIS A 34 -5.34 11.33 -1.48
CA HIS A 34 -4.40 11.26 -2.60
C HIS A 34 -3.03 11.83 -2.25
N ALA A 35 -2.95 12.83 -1.36
CA ALA A 35 -1.67 13.31 -0.85
C ALA A 35 -0.98 12.25 0.02
N VAL A 36 -1.71 11.60 0.94
CA VAL A 36 -1.16 10.47 1.73
C VAL A 36 -0.67 9.36 0.80
N MET A 37 -1.47 8.95 -0.17
CA MET A 37 -1.14 7.88 -1.11
C MET A 37 0.07 8.23 -1.99
N GLY A 38 0.13 9.46 -2.50
CA GLY A 38 1.20 9.94 -3.39
C GLY A 38 2.52 10.16 -2.67
N LEU A 39 2.51 10.84 -1.52
CA LEU A 39 3.71 11.12 -0.71
C LEU A 39 4.37 9.84 -0.20
N THR A 40 3.56 8.86 0.21
CA THR A 40 4.08 7.64 0.85
C THR A 40 4.42 6.54 -0.14
N GLY A 41 4.14 6.75 -1.43
CA GLY A 41 4.34 5.77 -2.50
C GLY A 41 3.24 4.71 -2.61
N HIS A 42 2.26 4.68 -1.71
CA HIS A 42 1.16 3.71 -1.76
C HIS A 42 0.37 3.78 -3.08
N ALA A 43 0.32 4.96 -3.72
CA ALA A 43 -0.28 5.16 -5.03
C ALA A 43 0.43 4.42 -6.17
N TRP A 44 1.70 4.04 -6.01
CA TRP A 44 2.60 3.57 -7.09
C TRP A 44 3.01 2.12 -6.97
N HIS A 45 2.84 1.53 -5.79
CA HIS A 45 3.17 0.13 -5.57
C HIS A 45 2.36 -0.81 -6.47
N LEU A 46 3.03 -1.84 -6.98
CA LEU A 46 2.43 -3.02 -7.60
C LEU A 46 3.41 -4.18 -7.49
N CYS A 47 2.94 -5.29 -6.91
CA CYS A 47 3.60 -6.58 -6.93
C CYS A 47 2.58 -7.64 -7.36
N VAL A 48 2.96 -8.53 -8.27
CA VAL A 48 2.13 -9.67 -8.69
C VAL A 48 2.88 -10.95 -8.32
N PRO A 49 2.82 -11.36 -7.05
CA PRO A 49 3.61 -12.49 -6.59
C PRO A 49 3.10 -13.81 -7.17
N SER A 50 4.04 -14.73 -7.37
CA SER A 50 3.77 -16.11 -7.76
C SER A 50 4.44 -17.10 -6.81
N ALA A 51 3.73 -18.17 -6.47
CA ALA A 51 4.26 -19.30 -5.70
C ALA A 51 3.53 -20.59 -6.07
N GLY A 52 4.25 -21.71 -6.12
CA GLY A 52 3.64 -23.02 -6.41
C GLY A 52 2.98 -23.13 -7.79
N GLY A 53 3.35 -22.28 -8.76
CA GLY A 53 2.74 -22.24 -10.09
C GLY A 53 1.45 -21.41 -10.19
N ILE A 54 1.09 -20.71 -9.10
CA ILE A 54 -0.07 -19.81 -9.03
C ILE A 54 0.43 -18.37 -9.00
N THR A 55 -0.13 -17.50 -9.84
CA THR A 55 0.21 -16.07 -9.98
C THR A 55 -0.90 -15.18 -9.42
N ALA A 56 -0.56 -13.93 -9.07
CA ALA A 56 -1.46 -12.93 -8.51
C ALA A 56 -1.99 -13.30 -7.12
N LEU A 57 -1.11 -13.82 -6.27
CA LEU A 57 -1.45 -14.14 -4.88
C LEU A 57 -1.83 -12.87 -4.09
N PRO A 58 -2.75 -12.99 -3.12
CA PRO A 58 -3.36 -11.83 -2.43
C PRO A 58 -2.40 -11.03 -1.54
N ASN A 59 -1.17 -11.53 -1.30
CA ASN A 59 -0.15 -10.83 -0.53
C ASN A 59 0.57 -9.73 -1.34
N GLY A 60 0.36 -9.64 -2.66
CA GLY A 60 1.01 -8.66 -3.53
C GLY A 60 0.87 -7.21 -3.06
N PRO A 61 -0.35 -6.71 -2.77
CA PRO A 61 -0.57 -5.35 -2.28
C PRO A 61 0.20 -4.96 -0.99
N HIS A 62 0.64 -5.95 -0.21
CA HIS A 62 1.36 -5.75 1.06
C HIS A 62 2.87 -5.95 0.93
N ASP A 63 3.37 -6.30 -0.25
CA ASP A 63 4.77 -6.65 -0.49
C ASP A 63 5.66 -5.40 -0.70
N LEU A 64 5.55 -4.41 0.19
CA LEU A 64 6.28 -3.13 0.13
C LEU A 64 7.74 -3.25 0.62
N ASN A 65 8.52 -2.17 0.51
CA ASN A 65 9.72 -1.99 1.35
C ASN A 65 9.36 -1.25 2.63
N TRP A 66 9.04 -2.00 3.67
CA TRP A 66 8.48 -1.45 4.90
C TRP A 66 9.51 -0.64 5.70
N GLN A 67 10.80 -0.92 5.53
CA GLN A 67 11.85 -0.10 6.13
C GLN A 67 11.88 1.30 5.50
N ALA A 68 11.74 1.39 4.17
CA ALA A 68 11.67 2.66 3.46
C ALA A 68 10.41 3.47 3.82
N MET A 69 9.35 2.81 4.31
CA MET A 69 8.12 3.50 4.71
C MET A 69 8.32 4.46 5.88
N VAL A 70 9.33 4.26 6.74
CA VAL A 70 9.64 5.18 7.85
C VAL A 70 9.93 6.60 7.32
N GLU A 71 10.80 6.69 6.32
CA GLU A 71 11.14 7.95 5.68
C GLU A 71 9.95 8.50 4.88
N ARG A 72 9.28 7.66 4.10
CA ARG A 72 8.16 8.08 3.25
C ARG A 72 6.96 8.59 4.05
N TYR A 73 6.66 7.99 5.20
CA TYR A 73 5.63 8.50 6.11
C TYR A 73 6.03 9.84 6.73
N SER A 74 7.33 10.13 6.85
CA SER A 74 7.78 11.44 7.35
C SER A 74 7.42 12.62 6.45
N TYR A 75 7.17 12.39 5.16
CA TYR A 75 6.66 13.42 4.25
C TYR A 75 5.24 13.89 4.59
N THR A 76 4.53 13.21 5.49
CA THR A 76 3.17 13.59 5.93
C THR A 76 3.14 14.54 7.13
N GLY A 77 4.31 14.97 7.64
CA GLY A 77 4.42 15.86 8.80
C GLY A 77 4.49 15.15 10.16
N LEU A 78 4.58 13.81 10.18
CA LEU A 78 4.89 13.03 11.38
C LEU A 78 6.15 12.20 11.19
N ALA A 79 7.05 12.21 12.16
CA ALA A 79 8.17 11.27 12.21
C ALA A 79 7.70 9.90 12.71
N TRP A 80 8.38 8.83 12.26
CA TRP A 80 8.02 7.45 12.58
C TRP A 80 9.23 6.64 13.02
N GLU A 81 8.98 5.62 13.85
CA GLU A 81 9.90 4.51 14.09
C GLU A 81 9.20 3.19 13.76
N ARG A 82 9.99 2.13 13.57
CA ARG A 82 9.52 0.83 13.09
C ARG A 82 10.08 -0.31 13.92
N PHE A 83 9.23 -1.26 14.26
CA PHE A 83 9.63 -2.62 14.63
C PHE A 83 9.22 -3.56 13.51
N GLY A 84 10.20 -4.18 12.85
CA GLY A 84 9.96 -5.10 11.75
C GLY A 84 10.91 -6.28 11.78
N ARG A 85 10.37 -7.50 11.79
CA ARG A 85 11.13 -8.75 11.79
C ARG A 85 10.42 -9.81 10.97
N GLN A 86 11.19 -10.54 10.18
CA GLN A 86 10.76 -11.82 9.65
C GLN A 86 10.95 -12.88 10.74
N THR A 87 10.00 -13.80 10.83
CA THR A 87 9.92 -14.83 11.88
C THR A 87 9.84 -16.20 11.24
N GLN A 88 10.43 -17.18 11.91
CA GLN A 88 10.23 -18.60 11.66
C GLN A 88 9.53 -19.25 12.86
N ALA A 89 9.03 -20.46 12.70
CA ALA A 89 8.34 -21.15 13.80
C ALA A 89 9.21 -21.28 15.07
N SER A 90 10.54 -21.36 14.93
CA SER A 90 11.48 -21.51 16.04
C SER A 90 11.70 -20.25 16.88
N ASP A 91 11.57 -19.05 16.29
CA ASP A 91 11.86 -17.77 16.96
C ASP A 91 10.60 -16.89 17.15
N LEU A 92 9.47 -17.28 16.56
CA LEU A 92 8.23 -16.50 16.57
C LEU A 92 7.81 -16.06 17.98
N ALA A 93 7.86 -16.95 18.96
CA ALA A 93 7.45 -16.63 20.32
C ALA A 93 8.33 -15.55 20.97
N GLU A 94 9.63 -15.57 20.71
CA GLU A 94 10.59 -14.59 21.22
C GLU A 94 10.37 -13.23 20.56
N ILE A 95 10.39 -13.19 19.22
CA ILE A 95 10.21 -11.96 18.44
C ILE A 95 8.86 -11.30 18.75
N ARG A 96 7.81 -12.10 18.90
CA ARG A 96 6.49 -11.60 19.29
C ARG A 96 6.48 -10.95 20.66
N ASN A 97 7.17 -11.55 21.64
CA ASN A 97 7.27 -10.95 22.97
C ASN A 97 8.05 -9.63 22.93
N GLU A 98 9.10 -9.53 22.11
CA GLU A 98 9.83 -8.28 21.88
C GLU A 98 8.92 -7.22 21.24
N ALA A 99 8.14 -7.60 20.23
CA ALA A 99 7.22 -6.71 19.54
C ALA A 99 6.10 -6.21 20.47
N ILE A 100 5.53 -7.10 21.29
CA ILE A 100 4.53 -6.74 22.30
C ILE A 100 5.09 -5.75 23.31
N LYS A 101 6.31 -6.01 23.80
CA LYS A 101 6.99 -5.10 24.72
C LYS A 101 7.23 -3.75 24.07
N TRP A 102 7.75 -3.73 22.85
CA TRP A 102 8.00 -2.52 22.08
C TRP A 102 6.70 -1.71 21.90
N ALA A 103 5.63 -2.34 21.41
CA ALA A 103 4.32 -1.72 21.24
C ALA A 103 3.79 -1.14 22.56
N SER A 104 3.83 -1.92 23.64
CA SER A 104 3.31 -1.53 24.95
C SER A 104 4.06 -0.30 25.50
N GLU A 105 5.38 -0.25 25.37
CA GLU A 105 6.19 0.90 25.81
C GLU A 105 5.82 2.18 25.04
N ARG A 106 5.52 2.08 23.74
CA ARG A 106 5.12 3.24 22.92
C ARG A 106 3.70 3.70 23.24
N LEU A 107 2.78 2.76 23.42
CA LEU A 107 1.41 3.06 23.85
C LEU A 107 1.39 3.68 25.25
N ASP A 108 2.19 3.18 26.19
CA ASP A 108 2.36 3.76 27.54
C ASP A 108 2.96 5.19 27.46
N ALA A 109 3.79 5.47 26.46
CA ALA A 109 4.30 6.82 26.17
C ALA A 109 3.30 7.72 25.42
N GLY A 110 2.10 7.23 25.10
CA GLY A 110 1.06 7.98 24.40
C GLY A 110 1.26 8.08 22.87
N LEU A 111 2.17 7.30 22.29
CA LEU A 111 2.41 7.28 20.85
C LEU A 111 1.33 6.48 20.11
N ARG A 112 1.02 6.87 18.88
CA ARG A 112 0.09 6.15 18.01
C ARG A 112 0.82 5.02 17.30
N LEU A 113 0.12 3.92 17.09
CA LEU A 113 0.71 2.69 16.57
C LEU A 113 -0.15 2.12 15.44
N ILE A 114 0.52 1.71 14.37
CA ILE A 114 -0.06 0.95 13.26
C ILE A 114 0.61 -0.43 13.26
N GLY A 115 -0.17 -1.49 13.11
CA GLY A 115 0.38 -2.86 13.06
C GLY A 115 -0.24 -3.67 11.93
N PHE A 116 0.55 -4.61 11.41
CA PHE A 116 0.10 -5.55 10.39
C PHE A 116 -0.25 -6.91 10.98
N ASP A 117 -1.21 -7.56 10.32
CA ASP A 117 -1.57 -8.96 10.55
C ASP A 117 -2.11 -9.26 11.94
N LEU A 118 -2.73 -8.26 12.58
CA LEU A 118 -3.24 -8.33 13.96
C LEU A 118 -4.54 -9.14 14.09
N GLN A 119 -5.39 -9.13 13.07
CA GLN A 119 -6.68 -9.87 13.03
C GLN A 119 -6.90 -10.56 11.69
N VAL A 120 -6.50 -9.91 10.61
CA VAL A 120 -6.45 -10.40 9.23
C VAL A 120 -5.17 -9.88 8.59
N HIS A 121 -4.79 -10.39 7.42
CA HIS A 121 -3.58 -10.02 6.67
C HIS A 121 -3.65 -8.60 6.08
N GLU A 122 -3.92 -7.61 6.92
CA GLU A 122 -4.11 -6.19 6.62
C GLU A 122 -3.52 -5.36 7.77
N PHE A 123 -3.42 -4.04 7.56
CA PHE A 123 -3.02 -3.11 8.59
C PHE A 123 -4.21 -2.65 9.44
N ALA A 124 -3.93 -2.40 10.71
CA ALA A 124 -4.87 -1.83 11.67
C ALA A 124 -4.18 -0.79 12.56
N ILE A 125 -4.98 0.09 13.15
CA ILE A 125 -4.51 1.01 14.20
C ILE A 125 -4.60 0.29 15.54
N VAL A 126 -3.55 0.31 16.34
CA VAL A 126 -3.57 -0.22 17.70
C VAL A 126 -3.97 0.90 18.66
N LEU A 127 -5.12 0.70 19.31
CA LEU A 127 -5.76 1.66 20.22
C LEU A 127 -5.23 1.56 21.65
N GLY A 128 -4.68 0.40 22.00
CA GLY A 128 -4.21 0.09 23.35
C GLY A 128 -3.95 -1.41 23.49
N TYR A 129 -3.74 -1.85 24.72
CA TYR A 129 -3.50 -3.26 25.00
C TYR A 129 -4.03 -3.64 26.39
N ASP A 130 -4.35 -4.92 26.54
CA ASP A 130 -4.86 -5.50 27.78
C ASP A 130 -3.91 -6.62 28.24
N LYS A 131 -3.21 -6.38 29.36
CA LYS A 131 -2.25 -7.34 29.94
C LYS A 131 -2.94 -8.58 30.51
N GLU A 132 -4.16 -8.44 31.04
CA GLU A 132 -4.91 -9.54 31.65
C GLU A 132 -5.48 -10.45 30.56
N ARG A 133 -6.07 -9.86 29.52
CA ARG A 133 -6.60 -10.59 28.35
C ARG A 133 -5.52 -10.98 27.33
N LYS A 134 -4.29 -10.46 27.48
CA LYS A 134 -3.13 -10.72 26.61
C LYS A 134 -3.41 -10.43 25.14
N GLY A 135 -3.76 -9.19 24.83
CA GLY A 135 -4.04 -8.78 23.45
C GLY A 135 -4.01 -7.27 23.25
N PHE A 136 -4.10 -6.87 21.99
CA PHE A 136 -4.25 -5.49 21.57
C PHE A 136 -5.74 -5.13 21.37
N LEU A 137 -6.07 -3.87 21.63
CA LEU A 137 -7.29 -3.25 21.13
C LEU A 137 -6.96 -2.61 19.79
N VAL A 138 -7.77 -2.83 18.76
CA VAL A 138 -7.46 -2.46 17.37
C VAL A 138 -8.68 -1.90 16.64
N ALA A 139 -8.44 -0.95 15.74
CA ALA A 139 -9.38 -0.55 14.70
C ALA A 139 -8.89 -1.08 13.35
N SER A 140 -9.60 -2.06 12.79
CA SER A 140 -9.28 -2.75 11.55
C SER A 140 -10.47 -2.73 10.58
N ALA A 141 -10.23 -3.15 9.34
CA ALA A 141 -11.27 -3.25 8.31
C ALA A 141 -12.34 -4.31 8.63
N VAL A 142 -12.12 -5.15 9.64
CA VAL A 142 -13.02 -6.24 10.06
C VAL A 142 -13.48 -6.10 11.52
N SER A 143 -13.28 -4.92 12.12
CA SER A 143 -13.67 -4.70 13.52
C SER A 143 -15.18 -4.78 13.76
N GLU A 144 -16.00 -4.47 12.76
CA GLU A 144 -17.46 -4.62 12.87
C GLU A 144 -17.88 -6.10 12.97
N GLU A 145 -17.16 -7.00 12.29
CA GLU A 145 -17.46 -8.43 12.24
C GLU A 145 -16.75 -9.26 13.32
N LEU A 146 -15.48 -8.94 13.60
CA LEU A 146 -14.62 -9.70 14.52
C LEU A 146 -14.43 -9.02 15.89
N GLY A 147 -14.92 -7.79 16.04
CA GLY A 147 -14.67 -6.96 17.22
C GLY A 147 -13.30 -6.28 17.19
N ASP A 148 -13.01 -5.56 18.26
CA ASP A 148 -11.85 -4.66 18.40
C ASP A 148 -10.66 -5.30 19.13
N PHE A 149 -10.64 -6.62 19.33
CA PHE A 149 -9.61 -7.31 20.11
C PHE A 149 -8.78 -8.26 19.26
N ALA A 150 -7.46 -8.17 19.40
CA ALA A 150 -6.46 -9.01 18.73
C ALA A 150 -5.63 -9.79 19.78
N PRO A 151 -5.86 -11.10 19.97
CA PRO A 151 -5.10 -11.90 20.95
C PRO A 151 -3.63 -12.05 20.56
N TRP A 152 -2.71 -11.84 21.51
CA TRP A 152 -1.27 -11.98 21.25
C TRP A 152 -0.88 -13.40 20.83
N SER A 153 -1.58 -14.43 21.30
CA SER A 153 -1.28 -15.81 20.94
C SER A 153 -1.54 -16.13 19.46
N GLU A 154 -2.44 -15.37 18.83
CA GLU A 154 -2.89 -15.53 17.44
C GLU A 154 -2.17 -14.59 16.47
N TRP A 155 -1.45 -13.59 16.99
CA TRP A 155 -0.62 -12.69 16.19
C TRP A 155 0.76 -13.30 15.92
N PRO A 156 1.31 -13.21 14.68
CA PRO A 156 0.67 -12.84 13.42
C PRO A 156 -0.34 -13.90 12.97
N THR A 157 -1.45 -13.48 12.35
CA THR A 157 -2.49 -14.42 11.90
C THR A 157 -2.06 -15.24 10.68
N SER A 158 -1.09 -14.75 9.90
CA SER A 158 -0.52 -15.45 8.76
C SER A 158 0.64 -16.36 9.13
N SER A 159 0.82 -17.41 8.33
CA SER A 159 2.05 -18.20 8.29
C SER A 159 3.17 -17.53 7.47
N ILE A 160 2.96 -16.31 6.96
CA ILE A 160 3.96 -15.57 6.16
C ILE A 160 5.15 -15.16 7.04
N GLY A 161 4.94 -15.12 8.37
CA GLY A 161 6.01 -14.97 9.35
C GLY A 161 6.62 -13.58 9.32
N ILE A 162 5.78 -12.54 9.34
CA ILE A 162 6.22 -11.15 9.43
C ILE A 162 5.51 -10.52 10.61
N ILE A 163 6.29 -9.87 11.48
CA ILE A 163 5.77 -8.99 12.52
C ILE A 163 6.20 -7.59 12.16
N GLU A 164 5.21 -6.70 12.05
CA GLU A 164 5.46 -5.31 11.75
C GLU A 164 4.57 -4.35 12.54
N LEU A 165 5.22 -3.34 13.10
CA LEU A 165 4.63 -2.18 13.75
C LEU A 165 5.32 -0.88 13.33
N PHE A 166 4.56 0.20 13.28
CA PHE A 166 5.03 1.58 13.14
C PHE A 166 4.50 2.41 14.31
N ALA A 167 5.35 3.26 14.88
CA ALA A 167 4.95 4.20 15.93
C ALA A 167 5.30 5.64 15.53
N THR A 168 4.44 6.59 15.87
CA THR A 168 4.76 8.01 15.74
C THR A 168 5.90 8.43 16.67
N GLN A 169 6.72 9.40 16.28
CA GLN A 169 7.81 9.98 17.08
C GLN A 169 7.65 11.49 17.32
N GLY A 170 6.52 12.08 16.90
CA GLY A 170 6.25 13.52 16.95
C GLY A 170 6.20 14.13 15.54
N ALA A 171 6.19 15.46 15.47
CA ALA A 171 6.15 16.17 14.20
C ALA A 171 7.44 15.96 13.40
N SER A 172 7.31 15.80 12.09
CA SER A 172 8.39 16.05 11.13
C SER A 172 8.12 17.38 10.43
N ASP A 173 9.18 18.07 10.04
CA ASP A 173 9.11 19.29 9.25
C ASP A 173 9.88 19.04 7.94
N PRO A 174 9.34 18.20 7.05
CA PRO A 174 10.01 17.91 5.79
C PRO A 174 10.03 19.18 4.94
N ASP A 175 11.18 19.49 4.34
CA ASP A 175 11.22 20.56 3.34
C ASP A 175 10.22 20.23 2.22
N PRO A 176 9.30 21.15 1.85
CA PRO A 176 8.26 20.86 0.88
C PRO A 176 8.80 20.46 -0.50
N GLU A 177 9.93 21.03 -0.92
CA GLU A 177 10.56 20.70 -2.20
C GLU A 177 11.19 19.30 -2.13
N GLU A 178 11.92 19.00 -1.05
CA GLU A 178 12.49 17.67 -0.81
C GLU A 178 11.39 16.60 -0.73
N ALA A 179 10.27 16.87 -0.06
CA ALA A 179 9.15 15.94 0.05
C ALA A 179 8.52 15.65 -1.32
N VAL A 180 8.33 16.66 -2.15
CA VAL A 180 7.79 16.50 -3.51
C VAL A 180 8.76 15.71 -4.39
N VAL A 181 10.04 16.08 -4.38
CA VAL A 181 11.08 15.37 -5.16
C VAL A 181 11.19 13.91 -4.69
N GLY A 182 11.24 13.68 -3.39
CA GLY A 182 11.31 12.33 -2.79
C GLY A 182 10.08 11.48 -3.12
N ALA A 183 8.88 12.06 -3.12
CA ALA A 183 7.66 11.37 -3.52
C ALA A 183 7.66 10.99 -5.02
N LEU A 184 8.10 11.89 -5.90
CA LEU A 184 8.21 11.61 -7.35
C LEU A 184 9.31 10.58 -7.64
N GLN A 185 10.44 10.63 -6.93
CA GLN A 185 11.49 9.61 -7.02
C GLN A 185 10.99 8.25 -6.54
N THR A 186 10.23 8.22 -5.43
CA THR A 186 9.58 7.00 -4.93
C THR A 186 8.64 6.40 -5.99
N ALA A 187 7.87 7.24 -6.69
CA ALA A 187 7.03 6.78 -7.79
C ALA A 187 7.84 6.08 -8.88
N LEU A 188 8.97 6.65 -9.31
CA LEU A 188 9.85 6.04 -10.31
C LEU A 188 10.44 4.71 -9.85
N ILE A 189 10.93 4.63 -8.60
CA ILE A 189 11.48 3.39 -8.02
C ILE A 189 10.43 2.28 -7.97
N MET A 190 9.19 2.61 -7.63
CA MET A 190 8.10 1.62 -7.57
C MET A 190 7.64 1.19 -8.97
N MET A 191 7.52 2.13 -9.91
CA MET A 191 7.14 1.82 -11.30
C MET A 191 8.23 1.03 -12.04
N SER A 192 9.51 1.24 -11.73
CA SER A 192 10.61 0.43 -12.26
C SER A 192 10.69 -0.97 -11.63
N GLY A 193 10.06 -1.15 -10.45
CA GLY A 193 10.10 -2.39 -9.68
C GLY A 193 11.34 -2.55 -8.81
N GLU A 194 12.12 -1.49 -8.61
CA GLU A 194 13.38 -1.48 -7.85
C GLU A 194 13.20 -1.27 -6.33
N GLU A 195 11.96 -1.27 -5.85
CA GLU A 195 11.64 -1.01 -4.44
C GLU A 195 12.24 -2.05 -3.46
N THR A 196 12.33 -3.32 -3.89
CA THR A 196 12.83 -4.42 -3.06
C THR A 196 13.82 -5.29 -3.84
N THR A 197 14.52 -6.19 -3.13
CA THR A 197 15.48 -7.12 -3.73
C THR A 197 14.90 -8.52 -3.98
N ASN A 198 13.61 -8.74 -3.72
CA ASN A 198 12.98 -10.04 -3.97
C ASN A 198 12.75 -10.25 -5.48
N THR A 199 12.57 -11.50 -5.90
CA THR A 199 12.45 -11.84 -7.32
C THR A 199 11.01 -11.76 -7.85
N GLN A 200 10.07 -11.23 -7.06
CA GLN A 200 8.67 -11.17 -7.50
C GLN A 200 8.50 -10.06 -8.55
N PRO A 201 7.67 -10.26 -9.58
CA PRO A 201 7.39 -9.22 -10.57
C PRO A 201 6.76 -7.98 -9.93
N ARG A 202 7.34 -6.81 -10.23
CA ARG A 202 6.98 -5.50 -9.64
C ARG A 202 6.89 -4.40 -10.69
N GLY A 203 6.21 -3.31 -10.33
CA GLY A 203 6.05 -2.14 -11.18
C GLY A 203 5.53 -2.54 -12.57
N THR A 204 6.12 -1.98 -13.61
CA THR A 204 5.70 -2.24 -14.99
C THR A 204 5.87 -3.71 -15.38
N ALA A 205 6.94 -4.37 -14.91
CA ALA A 205 7.17 -5.78 -15.19
C ALA A 205 6.10 -6.69 -14.57
N ALA A 206 5.44 -6.26 -13.49
CA ALA A 206 4.34 -7.00 -12.89
C ALA A 206 3.13 -7.11 -13.82
N PHE A 207 2.81 -6.05 -14.58
CA PHE A 207 1.74 -6.11 -15.57
C PHE A 207 2.03 -7.14 -16.67
N GLU A 208 3.29 -7.21 -17.11
CA GLU A 208 3.71 -8.15 -18.15
C GLU A 208 3.65 -9.59 -17.64
N ALA A 209 4.20 -9.86 -16.45
CA ALA A 209 4.12 -11.18 -15.82
C ALA A 209 2.66 -11.60 -15.55
N TRP A 210 1.80 -10.66 -15.16
CA TRP A 210 0.37 -10.92 -14.96
C TRP A 210 -0.33 -11.23 -16.27
N ALA A 211 -0.02 -10.51 -17.35
CA ALA A 211 -0.54 -10.80 -18.68
C ALA A 211 -0.09 -12.17 -19.19
N ASP A 212 1.19 -12.50 -19.01
CA ASP A 212 1.76 -13.80 -19.39
C ASP A 212 1.06 -14.95 -18.65
N ALA A 213 0.71 -14.76 -17.37
CA ALA A 213 -0.04 -15.74 -16.60
C ALA A 213 -1.46 -15.97 -17.14
N PHE A 214 -2.10 -14.95 -17.72
CA PHE A 214 -3.40 -15.09 -18.40
C PHE A 214 -3.27 -15.72 -19.80
N GLU A 215 -2.22 -15.42 -20.56
CA GLU A 215 -1.99 -16.02 -21.89
C GLU A 215 -1.54 -17.49 -21.80
N GLY A 216 -0.78 -17.82 -20.76
CA GLY A 216 -0.21 -19.14 -20.56
C GLY A 216 -1.18 -20.17 -20.00
N THR A 217 -0.62 -21.33 -19.61
CA THR A 217 -1.34 -22.41 -18.91
C THR A 217 -1.26 -22.29 -17.39
N GLY A 218 -0.61 -21.24 -16.88
CA GLY A 218 -0.45 -20.99 -15.45
C GLY A 218 -1.77 -20.68 -14.74
N GLU A 219 -1.85 -21.04 -13.46
CA GLU A 219 -3.00 -20.74 -12.64
C GLU A 219 -2.92 -19.29 -12.15
N VAL A 220 -4.04 -18.56 -12.23
CA VAL A 220 -4.18 -17.21 -11.67
C VAL A 220 -5.08 -17.33 -10.45
N ASP A 221 -4.57 -16.90 -9.29
CA ASP A 221 -5.37 -16.91 -8.07
C ASP A 221 -6.57 -15.98 -8.23
N ARG A 222 -7.77 -16.55 -8.10
CA ARG A 222 -9.01 -15.81 -8.37
C ARG A 222 -9.22 -14.65 -7.41
N VAL A 223 -8.94 -14.85 -6.12
CA VAL A 223 -9.23 -13.86 -5.07
C VAL A 223 -8.14 -12.79 -5.08
N GLY A 224 -6.88 -13.20 -5.14
CA GLY A 224 -5.73 -12.32 -5.21
C GLY A 224 -5.71 -11.48 -6.49
N ASN A 225 -6.10 -12.02 -7.65
CA ASN A 225 -6.29 -11.24 -8.87
C ASN A 225 -7.35 -10.14 -8.68
N ALA A 226 -8.52 -10.49 -8.16
CA ALA A 226 -9.61 -9.54 -7.94
C ALA A 226 -9.22 -8.47 -6.91
N TYR A 227 -8.54 -8.87 -5.83
CA TYR A 227 -8.06 -7.98 -4.79
C TYR A 227 -7.00 -7.01 -5.32
N THR A 228 -5.99 -7.53 -6.01
CA THR A 228 -4.91 -6.74 -6.62
C THR A 228 -5.46 -5.73 -7.61
N LEU A 229 -6.44 -6.11 -8.45
CA LEU A 229 -7.11 -5.16 -9.36
C LEU A 229 -7.82 -4.04 -8.60
N ALA A 230 -8.57 -4.37 -7.54
CA ALA A 230 -9.31 -3.38 -6.75
C ALA A 230 -8.36 -2.38 -6.06
N VAL A 231 -7.31 -2.89 -5.43
CA VAL A 231 -6.29 -2.05 -4.78
C VAL A 231 -5.57 -1.17 -5.81
N LEU A 232 -5.11 -1.75 -6.92
CA LEU A 232 -4.39 -1.03 -7.96
C LEU A 232 -5.26 0.09 -8.58
N GLN A 233 -6.53 -0.18 -8.85
CA GLN A 233 -7.46 0.82 -9.38
C GLN A 233 -7.59 2.01 -8.44
N ALA A 234 -7.81 1.75 -7.15
CA ALA A 234 -7.96 2.79 -6.13
C ALA A 234 -6.65 3.59 -6.00
N ALA A 235 -5.52 2.90 -5.81
CA ALA A 235 -4.21 3.49 -5.65
C ALA A 235 -3.80 4.39 -6.83
N ARG A 236 -4.04 3.94 -8.08
CA ARG A 236 -3.73 4.74 -9.28
C ARG A 236 -4.69 5.91 -9.47
N THR A 237 -5.94 5.79 -9.02
CA THR A 237 -6.88 6.94 -9.02
C THR A 237 -6.39 8.03 -8.08
N ASP A 238 -5.97 7.66 -6.87
CA ASP A 238 -5.35 8.58 -5.91
C ASP A 238 -4.03 9.15 -6.46
N GLY A 239 -3.19 8.33 -7.08
CA GLY A 239 -1.96 8.79 -7.74
C GLY A 239 -2.20 9.84 -8.83
N ALA A 240 -3.22 9.65 -9.67
CA ALA A 240 -3.58 10.65 -10.68
C ALA A 240 -4.07 11.97 -10.06
N ALA A 241 -4.84 11.91 -8.97
CA ALA A 241 -5.27 13.12 -8.25
C ALA A 241 -4.06 13.86 -7.63
N PHE A 242 -3.13 13.14 -7.02
CA PHE A 242 -1.89 13.69 -6.48
C PHE A 242 -1.03 14.42 -7.53
N LEU A 243 -0.80 13.78 -8.69
CA LEU A 243 -0.08 14.41 -9.79
C LEU A 243 -0.79 15.68 -10.30
N GLY A 244 -2.13 15.66 -10.30
CA GLY A 244 -2.96 16.82 -10.63
C GLY A 244 -2.72 17.99 -9.67
N ASP A 245 -2.77 17.74 -8.36
CA ASP A 245 -2.52 18.76 -7.33
C ASP A 245 -1.12 19.36 -7.45
N LEU A 246 -0.09 18.51 -7.60
CA LEU A 246 1.28 18.98 -7.80
C LEU A 246 1.42 19.82 -9.08
N SER A 247 0.75 19.41 -10.17
CA SER A 247 0.78 20.16 -11.44
C SER A 247 0.15 21.55 -11.33
N ALA A 248 -0.86 21.70 -10.47
CA ALA A 248 -1.51 22.97 -10.20
C ALA A 248 -0.69 23.85 -9.25
N ALA A 249 -0.03 23.24 -8.27
CA ALA A 249 0.77 23.93 -7.27
C ALA A 249 2.14 24.39 -7.77
N ILE A 250 2.76 23.67 -8.72
CA ILE A 250 4.15 23.90 -9.15
C ILE A 250 4.21 24.16 -10.66
N PRO A 251 4.11 25.43 -11.11
CA PRO A 251 4.05 25.79 -12.53
C PRO A 251 5.22 25.25 -13.38
N ALA A 252 6.43 25.16 -12.80
CA ALA A 252 7.63 24.71 -13.50
C ALA A 252 7.54 23.27 -14.03
N ILE A 253 6.77 22.42 -13.35
CA ILE A 253 6.58 20.99 -13.70
C ILE A 253 5.16 20.65 -14.13
N SER A 254 4.29 21.66 -14.29
CA SER A 254 2.86 21.46 -14.56
C SER A 254 2.61 20.60 -15.80
N ASN A 255 3.24 20.92 -16.93
CA ASN A 255 3.06 20.17 -18.18
C ASN A 255 3.43 18.68 -18.08
N PRO A 256 4.64 18.29 -17.64
CA PRO A 256 4.96 16.87 -17.50
C PRO A 256 4.07 16.16 -16.47
N LEU A 257 3.70 16.81 -15.36
CA LEU A 257 2.80 16.18 -14.39
C LEU A 257 1.37 15.99 -14.91
N LEU A 258 0.84 16.90 -15.74
CA LEU A 258 -0.44 16.69 -16.43
C LEU A 258 -0.39 15.52 -17.42
N GLN A 259 0.75 15.32 -18.08
CA GLN A 259 0.95 14.15 -18.96
C GLN A 259 1.00 12.85 -18.14
N ALA A 260 1.73 12.85 -17.02
CA ALA A 260 1.77 11.72 -16.10
C ALA A 260 0.38 11.39 -15.55
N GLN A 261 -0.35 12.40 -15.06
CA GLN A 261 -1.72 12.26 -14.59
C GLN A 261 -2.61 11.60 -15.64
N ARG A 262 -2.59 12.11 -16.88
CA ARG A 262 -3.38 11.55 -17.97
C ARG A 262 -3.02 10.11 -18.27
N ALA A 263 -1.72 9.78 -18.29
CA ALA A 263 -1.27 8.41 -18.52
C ALA A 263 -1.78 7.45 -17.42
N VAL A 264 -1.76 7.88 -16.15
CA VAL A 264 -2.32 7.09 -15.04
C VAL A 264 -3.84 6.95 -15.15
N LEU A 265 -4.58 7.98 -15.58
CA LEU A 265 -6.03 7.88 -15.82
C LEU A 265 -6.36 6.93 -16.98
N ASP A 266 -5.57 6.96 -18.05
CA ASP A 266 -5.77 6.02 -19.17
C ASP A 266 -5.47 4.56 -18.73
N LEU A 267 -4.52 4.37 -17.79
CA LEU A 267 -4.25 3.07 -17.16
C LEU A 267 -5.48 2.57 -16.39
N THR A 268 -6.04 3.40 -15.50
CA THR A 268 -7.21 3.01 -14.69
C THR A 268 -8.44 2.78 -15.56
N GLN A 269 -8.62 3.55 -16.64
CA GLN A 269 -9.67 3.29 -17.63
C GLN A 269 -9.46 1.96 -18.36
N THR A 270 -8.21 1.62 -18.70
CA THR A 270 -7.87 0.36 -19.37
C THR A 270 -8.16 -0.86 -18.50
N LEU A 271 -7.94 -0.76 -17.18
CA LEU A 271 -8.17 -1.85 -16.23
C LEU A 271 -9.62 -1.95 -15.75
N SER A 272 -10.40 -0.87 -15.83
CA SER A 272 -11.78 -0.81 -15.33
C SER A 272 -12.68 -1.99 -15.76
N PRO A 273 -12.66 -2.47 -17.03
CA PRO A 273 -13.44 -3.64 -17.43
C PRO A 273 -13.08 -4.90 -16.63
N LEU A 274 -11.82 -5.05 -16.21
CA LEU A 274 -11.36 -6.22 -15.46
C LEU A 274 -11.98 -6.29 -14.07
N LEU A 275 -12.30 -5.15 -13.44
CA LEU A 275 -13.01 -5.14 -12.15
C LEU A 275 -14.43 -5.73 -12.26
N THR A 276 -15.06 -5.59 -13.43
CA THR A 276 -16.37 -6.20 -13.69
C THR A 276 -16.23 -7.69 -14.03
N LEU A 277 -15.16 -8.07 -14.73
CA LEU A 277 -14.88 -9.47 -15.05
C LEU A 277 -14.42 -10.27 -13.84
N PHE A 278 -13.70 -9.65 -12.91
CA PHE A 278 -13.13 -10.29 -11.73
C PHE A 278 -13.50 -9.50 -10.44
N PRO A 279 -14.78 -9.43 -10.06
CA PRO A 279 -15.23 -8.63 -8.94
C PRO A 279 -14.75 -9.22 -7.60
N PHE A 280 -14.11 -8.42 -6.74
CA PHE A 280 -13.76 -8.86 -5.39
C PHE A 280 -15.01 -8.98 -4.48
N PRO A 281 -15.10 -9.99 -3.59
CA PRO A 281 -14.16 -11.09 -3.35
C PRO A 281 -14.40 -12.34 -4.22
N ALA A 282 -15.45 -12.33 -5.06
CA ALA A 282 -15.86 -13.48 -5.86
C ALA A 282 -14.94 -13.80 -7.04
N GLY A 283 -14.09 -12.89 -7.47
CA GLY A 283 -13.16 -12.97 -8.61
C GLY A 283 -13.73 -13.51 -9.91
N GLY A 284 -15.05 -13.41 -10.11
CA GLY A 284 -15.74 -13.85 -11.33
C GLY A 284 -15.63 -15.36 -11.58
N HIS A 285 -16.34 -16.17 -10.79
CA HIS A 285 -16.29 -17.64 -10.85
C HIS A 285 -16.21 -18.20 -12.28
N GLY A 286 -15.11 -18.90 -12.61
CA GLY A 286 -14.86 -19.49 -13.93
C GLY A 286 -14.27 -18.53 -14.99
N ASN A 287 -14.32 -17.21 -14.79
CA ASN A 287 -13.79 -16.23 -15.75
C ASN A 287 -12.28 -16.30 -15.88
N VAL A 288 -11.55 -16.54 -14.78
CA VAL A 288 -10.08 -16.68 -14.79
C VAL A 288 -9.60 -17.88 -15.63
N SER A 289 -10.47 -18.84 -15.89
CA SER A 289 -10.20 -20.03 -16.72
C SER A 289 -10.82 -19.94 -18.12
N ASN A 290 -11.61 -18.90 -18.42
CA ASN A 290 -12.27 -18.73 -19.71
C ASN A 290 -11.28 -18.16 -20.75
N PRO A 291 -11.00 -18.85 -21.88
CA PRO A 291 -9.96 -18.42 -22.83
C PRO A 291 -10.13 -17.00 -23.37
N GLY A 292 -11.36 -16.60 -23.73
CA GLY A 292 -11.63 -15.26 -24.27
C GLY A 292 -11.47 -14.16 -23.21
N MET A 293 -11.86 -14.44 -21.96
CA MET A 293 -11.67 -13.50 -20.85
C MET A 293 -10.21 -13.36 -20.45
N ARG A 294 -9.45 -14.47 -20.49
CA ARG A 294 -8.00 -14.47 -20.26
C ARG A 294 -7.27 -13.62 -21.30
N GLU A 295 -7.58 -13.80 -22.59
CA GLU A 295 -7.02 -12.99 -23.68
C GLU A 295 -7.36 -11.50 -23.52
N ALA A 296 -8.61 -11.18 -23.17
CA ALA A 296 -9.02 -9.80 -22.91
C ALA A 296 -8.26 -9.18 -21.72
N ALA A 297 -8.08 -9.94 -20.64
CA ALA A 297 -7.33 -9.53 -19.46
C ALA A 297 -5.85 -9.26 -19.77
N ALA A 298 -5.18 -10.19 -20.45
CA ALA A 298 -3.79 -10.03 -20.85
C ALA A 298 -3.57 -8.79 -21.73
N ASN A 299 -4.43 -8.59 -22.74
CA ASN A 299 -4.38 -7.41 -23.60
C ASN A 299 -4.57 -6.10 -22.82
N ALA A 300 -5.47 -6.06 -21.83
CA ALA A 300 -5.66 -4.89 -20.98
C ALA A 300 -4.44 -4.62 -20.10
N LEU A 301 -3.85 -5.66 -19.49
CA LEU A 301 -2.65 -5.56 -18.65
C LEU A 301 -1.44 -5.06 -19.45
N ARG A 302 -1.20 -5.57 -20.67
CA ARG A 302 -0.12 -5.10 -21.54
C ARG A 302 -0.29 -3.63 -21.94
N ARG A 303 -1.53 -3.19 -22.21
CA ARG A 303 -1.81 -1.77 -22.46
C ARG A 303 -1.54 -0.93 -21.20
N ALA A 304 -2.01 -1.37 -20.04
CA ALA A 304 -1.76 -0.73 -18.75
C ALA A 304 -0.26 -0.54 -18.48
N ALA A 305 0.57 -1.55 -18.76
CA ALA A 305 2.04 -1.44 -18.69
C ALA A 305 2.58 -0.29 -19.58
N GLY A 306 2.05 -0.15 -20.80
CA GLY A 306 2.40 0.95 -21.69
C GLY A 306 1.98 2.34 -21.17
N HIS A 307 0.86 2.43 -20.47
CA HIS A 307 0.43 3.65 -19.80
C HIS A 307 1.33 3.99 -18.59
N GLU A 308 1.73 3.00 -17.80
CA GLU A 308 2.63 3.21 -16.66
C GLU A 308 4.01 3.70 -17.09
N ARG A 309 4.58 3.13 -18.16
CA ARG A 309 5.85 3.63 -18.73
C ARG A 309 5.78 5.10 -19.12
N ARG A 310 4.70 5.52 -19.78
CA ARG A 310 4.51 6.93 -20.15
C ARG A 310 4.35 7.84 -18.93
N ALA A 311 3.71 7.36 -17.87
CA ALA A 311 3.62 8.08 -16.62
C ALA A 311 5.02 8.26 -15.99
N ALA A 312 5.81 7.18 -15.93
CA ALA A 312 7.17 7.21 -15.40
C ALA A 312 8.09 8.16 -16.20
N GLU A 313 8.04 8.12 -17.54
CA GLU A 313 8.79 9.04 -18.40
C GLU A 313 8.46 10.51 -18.12
N ALA A 314 7.17 10.83 -17.98
CA ALA A 314 6.71 12.18 -17.68
C ALA A 314 7.07 12.63 -16.25
N ILE A 315 7.02 11.73 -15.25
CA ILE A 315 7.50 12.01 -13.89
C ILE A 315 9.00 12.29 -13.89
N ALA A 316 9.80 11.52 -14.65
CA ALA A 316 11.23 11.75 -14.77
C ALA A 316 11.55 13.11 -15.40
N GLU A 317 10.78 13.55 -16.42
CA GLU A 317 10.89 14.89 -16.99
C GLU A 317 10.58 15.99 -15.95
N ALA A 318 9.55 15.79 -15.11
CA ALA A 318 9.21 16.72 -14.04
C ALA A 318 10.38 16.88 -13.04
N ILE A 319 10.97 15.77 -12.57
CA ILE A 319 12.12 15.79 -11.65
C ILE A 319 13.31 16.51 -12.29
N ALA A 320 13.61 16.23 -13.56
CA ALA A 320 14.71 16.86 -14.28
C ALA A 320 14.56 18.39 -14.36
N LYS A 321 13.32 18.90 -14.42
CA LYS A 321 13.04 20.35 -14.41
C LYS A 321 13.21 20.99 -13.04
N LEU A 322 12.97 20.27 -11.96
CA LEU A 322 13.23 20.76 -10.59
C LEU A 322 14.74 20.89 -10.34
N GLY A 323 15.55 19.94 -10.80
CA GLY A 323 17.01 20.00 -10.65
C GLY A 323 17.74 20.95 -11.60
N ALA A 324 17.05 21.60 -12.55
CA ALA A 324 17.62 22.50 -13.53
C ALA A 324 17.33 24.00 -13.27
N GLY A 325 16.53 24.30 -12.23
CA GLY A 325 16.22 25.65 -11.77
C GLY A 325 17.15 26.13 -10.67
#